data_AF-A0A7H4MVH5-F1
#
_entry.id   AF-A0A7H4MVH5-F1
#
_cell.length_a   1.000
_cell.length_b   1.000
_cell.length_c   1.000
_cell.angle_alpha   90.00
_cell.angle_beta   90.00
_cell.angle_gamma   90.00
#
_symmetry.space_group_name_H-M   'P 1'
#
loop_
_entity.id
_entity.type
_entity.pdbx_description
1 polymer ?
#
loop_
_entity_poly.entity_id
_entity_poly.type
_entity_poly.pdbx_seq_one_letter_code
_entity_poly.pdbx_strand_id
1 'polypeptide(L)'
;MMSRKLQIADSVLFFQHEDGEQVTVRDIRLQMEQDSSHRATVDFSGRVNRDQRDLALSFSAQVQGGDYPHSLKADISQLNWQLRGAELPPEGISGQASMQASWVEDAKKLSFDGLNLTANGSTIAGNGSVVLGDQPDWTLNLQAGTLNLDSLLSHASASGDNSVNQQGQSQNRQLRPVIAG
;
A
#
# COMPACT_ATOMS: atom_id res chain seq x y z
N MET A 1 29.39 17.37 -15.46
CA MET A 1 28.15 17.40 -14.67
C MET A 1 28.30 16.39 -13.54
N MET A 2 28.07 16.80 -12.29
CA MET A 2 28.08 15.90 -11.13
C MET A 2 26.63 15.53 -10.78
N SER A 3 26.30 14.24 -10.81
CA SER A 3 25.06 13.69 -10.28
C SER A 3 25.34 12.95 -8.98
N ARG A 4 24.37 12.97 -8.05
CA ARG A 4 24.46 12.22 -6.79
C ARG A 4 23.60 10.97 -6.93
N LYS A 5 24.14 9.82 -6.52
CA LYS A 5 23.43 8.53 -6.56
C LYS A 5 23.31 7.97 -5.14
N LEU A 6 22.11 7.55 -4.79
CA LEU A 6 21.81 6.81 -3.57
C LEU A 6 21.20 5.46 -3.97
N GLN A 7 21.66 4.39 -3.32
CA GLN A 7 21.10 3.07 -3.48
C GLN A 7 20.95 2.43 -2.10
N ILE A 8 19.74 1.96 -1.82
CA ILE A 8 19.41 1.13 -0.67
C ILE A 8 18.84 -0.16 -1.22
N ALA A 9 19.31 -1.29 -0.71
CA ALA A 9 18.84 -2.62 -1.09
C ALA A 9 18.62 -3.47 0.16
N ASP A 10 17.59 -4.31 0.10
CA ASP A 10 17.29 -5.37 1.06
C ASP A 10 17.24 -4.89 2.52
N SER A 11 16.59 -3.75 2.75
CA SER A 11 16.38 -3.19 4.10
C SER A 11 15.07 -3.68 4.73
N VAL A 12 15.08 -3.80 6.06
CA VAL A 12 13.93 -4.19 6.88
C VAL A 12 13.75 -3.18 8.00
N LEU A 13 12.51 -2.74 8.23
CA LEU A 13 12.11 -1.85 9.31
C LEU A 13 10.96 -2.49 10.09
N PHE A 14 11.00 -2.36 11.41
CA PHE A 14 9.95 -2.81 12.31
C PHE A 14 9.44 -1.64 13.12
N PHE A 15 8.13 -1.39 13.04
CA PHE A 15 7.43 -0.41 13.85
C PHE A 15 6.53 -1.15 14.83
N GLN A 16 6.62 -0.81 16.09
CA GLN A 16 5.77 -1.34 17.15
C GLN A 16 5.05 -0.18 17.82
N HIS A 17 3.72 -0.28 17.87
CA HIS A 17 2.88 0.70 18.52
C HIS A 17 2.60 0.27 19.98
N GLU A 18 2.20 1.21 20.85
CA GLU A 18 2.04 0.95 22.29
C GLU A 18 0.99 -0.12 22.60
N ASP A 19 0.03 -0.32 21.70
CA ASP A 19 -1.01 -1.34 21.75
C ASP A 19 -0.54 -2.76 21.33
N GLY A 20 0.73 -2.89 20.93
CA GLY A 20 1.32 -4.14 20.47
C GLY A 20 1.15 -4.42 18.98
N GLU A 21 0.53 -3.51 18.22
CA GLU A 21 0.46 -3.60 16.76
C GLU A 21 1.87 -3.53 16.17
N GLN A 22 2.18 -4.44 15.24
CA GLN A 22 3.46 -4.48 14.56
C GLN A 22 3.28 -4.29 13.04
N VAL A 23 3.98 -3.31 12.50
CA VAL A 23 4.12 -3.12 11.06
C VAL A 23 5.54 -3.46 10.65
N THR A 24 5.68 -4.41 9.73
CA THR A 24 6.98 -4.78 9.15
C THR A 24 7.08 -4.25 7.74
N VAL A 25 8.12 -3.49 7.44
CA VAL A 25 8.46 -3.10 6.07
C VAL A 25 9.72 -3.87 5.68
N ARG A 26 9.69 -4.59 4.56
CA ARG A 26 10.79 -5.45 4.11
C ARG A 26 10.98 -5.35 2.59
N ASP A 27 12.02 -6.01 2.10
CA ASP A 27 12.38 -6.04 0.67
C ASP A 27 12.51 -4.64 0.07
N ILE A 28 12.93 -3.66 0.90
CA ILE A 28 12.99 -2.26 0.52
C ILE A 28 14.15 -2.07 -0.45
N ARG A 29 13.84 -1.56 -1.63
CA ARG A 29 14.80 -1.12 -2.63
C ARG A 29 14.49 0.32 -2.99
N LEU A 30 15.52 1.15 -2.96
CA LEU A 30 15.44 2.54 -3.34
C LEU A 30 16.67 2.87 -4.18
N GLN A 31 16.45 3.30 -5.42
CA GLN A 31 17.45 3.93 -6.25
C GLN A 31 17.05 5.38 -6.48
N MET A 32 17.97 6.29 -6.25
CA MET A 32 17.76 7.72 -6.48
C MET A 32 18.97 8.29 -7.20
N GLU A 33 18.70 9.04 -8.27
CA GLU A 33 19.71 9.82 -8.99
C GLU A 33 19.27 11.27 -9.05
N GLN A 34 20.06 12.16 -8.46
CA GLN A 34 19.77 13.59 -8.37
C GLN A 34 20.77 14.40 -9.21
N ASP A 35 20.24 15.35 -9.96
CA ASP A 35 21.01 16.30 -10.75
C ASP A 35 21.41 17.57 -9.96
N SER A 36 22.15 18.46 -10.60
CA SER A 36 22.57 19.74 -10.02
C SER A 36 21.43 20.74 -9.78
N SER A 37 20.26 20.50 -10.35
CA SER A 37 19.05 21.32 -10.20
C SER A 37 18.14 20.82 -9.08
N HIS A 38 18.61 19.87 -8.25
CA HIS A 38 17.83 19.21 -7.21
C HIS A 38 16.59 18.48 -7.75
N ARG A 39 16.65 18.03 -9.01
CA ARG A 39 15.67 17.09 -9.55
C ARG A 39 16.21 15.69 -9.37
N ALA A 40 15.39 14.80 -8.82
CA ALA A 40 15.77 13.41 -8.60
C ALA A 40 14.82 12.47 -9.35
N THR A 41 15.39 11.46 -10.00
CA THR A 41 14.62 10.28 -10.41
C THR A 41 14.69 9.27 -9.28
N VAL A 42 13.54 8.75 -8.87
CA VAL A 42 13.39 7.82 -7.76
C VAL A 42 12.71 6.56 -8.26
N ASP A 43 13.32 5.41 -8.03
CA ASP A 43 12.74 4.09 -8.21
C ASP A 43 12.68 3.40 -6.85
N PHE A 44 11.48 3.00 -6.45
CA PHE A 44 11.23 2.37 -5.17
C PHE A 44 10.48 1.05 -5.33
N SER A 45 10.80 0.06 -4.51
CA SER A 45 9.93 -1.07 -4.23
C SER A 45 10.05 -1.52 -2.78
N GLY A 46 9.01 -2.18 -2.28
CA GLY A 46 9.01 -2.74 -0.93
C GLY A 46 7.75 -3.53 -0.64
N ARG A 47 7.74 -4.17 0.52
CA ARG A 47 6.59 -4.89 1.05
C ARG A 47 6.28 -4.40 2.46
N VAL A 48 5.00 -4.19 2.75
CA VAL A 48 4.50 -3.87 4.09
C VAL A 48 3.63 -5.03 4.56
N ASN A 49 3.86 -5.48 5.78
CA ASN A 49 3.05 -6.53 6.41
C ASN A 49 2.47 -6.01 7.72
N ARG A 50 1.15 -6.13 7.87
CA ARG A 50 0.35 -5.72 9.03
C ARG A 50 -0.89 -6.62 9.13
N ASP A 51 -1.24 -7.11 10.30
CA ASP A 51 -2.48 -7.86 10.56
C ASP A 51 -2.80 -8.97 9.55
N GLN A 52 -1.82 -9.85 9.26
CA GLN A 52 -1.94 -10.93 8.25
C GLN A 52 -2.20 -10.44 6.81
N ARG A 53 -2.03 -9.14 6.55
CA ARG A 53 -2.07 -8.53 5.22
C ARG A 53 -0.67 -8.17 4.76
N ASP A 54 -0.40 -8.42 3.49
CA ASP A 54 0.84 -8.13 2.79
C ASP A 54 0.53 -7.21 1.60
N LEU A 55 1.14 -6.03 1.61
CA LEU A 55 1.12 -5.06 0.52
C LEU A 55 2.49 -5.07 -0.15
N ALA A 56 2.57 -5.52 -1.39
CA ALA A 56 3.71 -5.26 -2.26
C ALA A 56 3.45 -3.98 -3.07
N LEU A 57 4.42 -3.08 -3.12
CA LEU A 57 4.31 -1.85 -3.90
C LEU A 57 5.63 -1.49 -4.59
N SER A 58 5.52 -0.81 -5.72
CA SER A 58 6.65 -0.26 -6.47
C SER A 58 6.23 1.01 -7.20
N PHE A 59 7.13 1.98 -7.33
CA PHE A 59 6.85 3.17 -8.10
C PHE A 59 8.12 3.80 -8.69
N SER A 60 7.91 4.60 -9.73
CA SER A 60 8.92 5.48 -10.30
C SER A 60 8.40 6.92 -10.29
N ALA A 61 9.22 7.85 -9.79
CA ALA A 61 8.85 9.24 -9.62
C ALA A 61 9.95 10.22 -10.06
N GLN A 62 9.54 11.38 -10.57
CA GLN A 62 10.41 12.54 -10.66
C GLN A 62 10.14 13.47 -9.48
N VAL A 63 11.15 13.72 -8.66
CA VAL A 63 11.06 14.55 -7.46
C VAL A 63 11.74 15.89 -7.71
N GLN A 64 11.05 16.97 -7.37
CA GLN A 64 11.59 18.33 -7.39
C GLN A 64 11.88 18.73 -5.94
N GLY A 65 13.15 18.69 -5.56
CA GLY A 65 13.64 18.97 -4.20
C GLY A 65 14.31 20.32 -4.03
N GLY A 66 14.14 21.26 -4.97
CA GLY A 66 14.81 22.56 -4.95
C GLY A 66 14.49 23.44 -3.74
N ASP A 67 13.38 23.17 -3.04
CA ASP A 67 12.92 23.88 -1.84
C ASP A 67 12.97 23.00 -0.58
N TYR A 68 13.69 21.88 -0.64
CA TYR A 68 13.92 21.04 0.54
C TYR A 68 14.78 21.81 1.58
N PRO A 69 14.45 21.78 2.89
CA PRO A 69 13.49 20.89 3.54
C PRO A 69 12.04 21.41 3.65
N HIS A 70 11.72 22.61 3.17
CA HIS A 70 10.40 23.23 3.35
C HIS A 70 9.30 22.57 2.51
N SER A 71 9.61 22.21 1.26
CA SER A 71 8.66 21.52 0.40
C SER A 71 9.31 20.51 -0.55
N LEU A 72 8.51 19.50 -0.92
CA LEU A 72 8.85 18.50 -1.92
C LEU A 72 7.67 18.32 -2.88
N LYS A 73 7.94 18.12 -4.15
CA LYS A 73 6.95 17.71 -5.15
C LYS A 73 7.42 16.47 -5.88
N ALA A 74 6.51 15.56 -6.17
CA ALA A 74 6.81 14.31 -6.86
C ALA A 74 5.76 14.04 -7.94
N ASP A 75 6.21 13.80 -9.16
CA ASP A 75 5.40 13.31 -10.26
C ASP A 75 5.54 11.78 -10.30
N ILE A 76 4.53 11.05 -9.84
CA ILE A 76 4.50 9.59 -9.81
C ILE A 76 3.82 9.11 -11.08
N SER A 77 4.64 8.76 -12.06
CA SER A 77 4.18 8.33 -13.39
C SER A 77 3.58 6.93 -13.39
N GLN A 78 4.13 6.04 -12.56
CA GLN A 78 3.66 4.67 -12.44
C GLN A 78 3.92 4.17 -11.02
N LEU A 79 2.85 3.69 -10.38
CA LEU A 79 2.86 2.93 -9.15
C LEU A 79 2.15 1.62 -9.43
N ASN A 80 2.73 0.49 -9.04
CA ASN A 80 2.07 -0.82 -9.07
C ASN A 80 1.94 -1.32 -7.64
N TRP A 81 0.80 -1.93 -7.32
CA TRP A 81 0.54 -2.43 -5.97
C TRP A 81 -0.25 -3.74 -6.00
N GLN A 82 -0.06 -4.54 -4.96
CA GLN A 82 -0.80 -5.76 -4.70
C GLN A 82 -0.96 -5.96 -3.21
N LEU A 83 -2.21 -6.07 -2.76
CA LEU A 83 -2.61 -6.36 -1.40
C LEU A 83 -3.18 -7.78 -1.34
N ARG A 84 -2.69 -8.59 -0.40
CA ARG A 84 -3.16 -9.97 -0.13
C ARG A 84 -3.25 -10.20 1.37
N GLY A 85 -4.04 -11.17 1.79
CA GLY A 85 -4.12 -11.56 3.20
C GLY A 85 -5.54 -11.81 3.68
N ALA A 86 -5.72 -11.73 5.00
CA ALA A 86 -7.01 -11.95 5.65
C ALA A 86 -8.07 -10.94 5.17
N GLU A 87 -9.31 -11.41 5.02
CA GLU A 87 -10.49 -10.61 4.67
C GLU A 87 -10.40 -9.92 3.30
N LEU A 88 -9.65 -10.52 2.37
CA LEU A 88 -9.53 -10.07 0.99
C LEU A 88 -10.01 -11.17 0.04
N PRO A 89 -10.36 -10.85 -1.22
CA PRO A 89 -10.60 -11.84 -2.26
C PRO A 89 -9.44 -12.85 -2.35
N PRO A 90 -9.68 -14.13 -2.72
CA PRO A 90 -8.62 -15.14 -2.82
C PRO A 90 -7.43 -14.73 -3.71
N GLU A 91 -7.70 -14.00 -4.78
CA GLU A 91 -6.71 -13.43 -5.70
C GLU A 91 -6.01 -12.17 -5.16
N GLY A 92 -6.51 -11.61 -4.06
CA GLY A 92 -6.12 -10.31 -3.52
C GLY A 92 -6.63 -9.14 -4.34
N ILE A 93 -6.11 -7.95 -4.05
CA ILE A 93 -6.40 -6.73 -4.81
C ILE A 93 -5.10 -6.23 -5.43
N SER A 94 -5.12 -5.93 -6.72
CA SER A 94 -3.96 -5.42 -7.44
C SER A 94 -4.35 -4.32 -8.40
N GLY A 95 -3.39 -3.45 -8.65
CA GLY A 95 -3.69 -2.23 -9.38
C GLY A 95 -2.46 -1.43 -9.76
N GLN A 96 -2.73 -0.36 -10.50
CA GLN A 96 -1.75 0.64 -10.89
C GLN A 96 -2.26 2.02 -10.52
N ALA A 97 -1.36 2.95 -10.28
CA ALA A 97 -1.72 4.34 -10.06
C ALA A 97 -0.74 5.31 -10.71
N SER A 98 -1.22 6.52 -11.00
CA SER A 98 -0.40 7.70 -11.25
C SER A 98 -0.99 8.89 -10.51
N MET A 99 -0.13 9.83 -10.08
CA MET A 99 -0.54 11.05 -9.38
C MET A 99 0.61 12.05 -9.29
N GLN A 100 0.30 13.29 -8.96
CA GLN A 100 1.27 14.26 -8.45
C GLN A 100 1.11 14.33 -6.94
N ALA A 101 2.21 14.31 -6.19
CA ALA A 101 2.23 14.42 -4.74
C ALA A 101 3.05 15.63 -4.30
N SER A 102 2.70 16.21 -3.16
CA SER A 102 3.47 17.29 -2.55
C SER A 102 3.48 17.20 -1.03
N TRP A 103 4.62 17.51 -0.43
CA TRP A 103 4.81 17.65 1.01
C TRP A 103 5.14 19.10 1.36
N VAL A 104 4.51 19.62 2.41
CA VAL A 104 4.81 20.93 3.00
C VAL A 104 5.14 20.73 4.48
N GLU A 105 6.40 20.97 4.84
CA GLU A 105 6.96 20.63 6.15
C GLU A 105 6.34 21.46 7.28
N ASP A 106 6.19 22.77 7.07
CA ASP A 106 5.65 23.70 8.09
C ASP A 106 4.20 23.37 8.44
N ALA A 107 3.43 22.90 7.45
CA ALA A 107 2.04 22.49 7.62
C ALA A 107 1.90 20.99 7.95
N LYS A 108 2.99 20.22 7.94
CA LYS A 108 2.99 18.75 8.03
C LYS A 108 1.94 18.12 7.11
N LYS A 109 1.81 18.67 5.90
CA LYS A 109 0.72 18.36 4.97
C LYS A 109 1.23 17.56 3.78
N LEU A 110 0.65 16.39 3.58
CA LEU A 110 0.80 15.60 2.35
C LEU A 110 -0.44 15.82 1.48
N SER A 111 -0.24 16.13 0.20
CA SER A 111 -1.34 16.27 -0.77
C SER A 111 -1.03 15.45 -2.02
N PHE A 112 -2.08 14.99 -2.70
CA PHE A 112 -2.00 14.41 -4.02
C PHE A 112 -3.07 15.01 -4.93
N ASP A 113 -2.75 15.13 -6.21
CA ASP A 113 -3.67 15.57 -7.26
C ASP A 113 -3.51 14.71 -8.52
N GLY A 114 -4.51 14.75 -9.40
CA GLY A 114 -4.49 13.96 -10.64
C GLY A 114 -4.38 12.45 -10.42
N LEU A 115 -4.92 11.93 -9.30
CA LEU A 115 -4.94 10.50 -9.04
C LEU A 115 -5.68 9.79 -10.18
N ASN A 116 -5.05 8.76 -10.72
CA ASN A 116 -5.68 7.78 -11.60
C ASN A 116 -5.28 6.40 -11.08
N LEU A 117 -6.21 5.69 -10.45
CA LEU A 117 -6.00 4.40 -9.79
C LEU A 117 -6.84 3.33 -10.48
N THR A 118 -6.24 2.16 -10.72
CA THR A 118 -6.93 0.92 -11.05
C THR A 118 -6.87 -0.05 -9.89
N ALA A 119 -7.91 -0.87 -9.72
CA ALA A 119 -7.95 -1.93 -8.73
C ALA A 119 -8.91 -3.04 -9.18
N ASN A 120 -8.40 -4.21 -9.58
CA ASN A 120 -9.21 -5.36 -10.02
C ASN A 120 -10.35 -4.99 -11.02
N GLY A 121 -10.06 -4.14 -12.01
CA GLY A 121 -11.06 -3.68 -12.99
C GLY A 121 -11.94 -2.52 -12.53
N SER A 122 -11.70 -1.98 -11.34
CA SER A 122 -12.24 -0.71 -10.86
C SER A 122 -11.32 0.45 -11.23
N THR A 123 -11.88 1.64 -11.36
CA THR A 123 -11.13 2.89 -11.61
C THR A 123 -11.57 3.97 -10.62
N ILE A 124 -10.59 4.65 -10.02
CA ILE A 124 -10.81 5.77 -9.11
C ILE A 124 -9.92 6.92 -9.57
N ALA A 125 -10.47 8.12 -9.67
CA ALA A 125 -9.73 9.34 -9.95
C ALA A 125 -10.02 10.41 -8.90
N GLY A 126 -9.12 11.38 -8.76
CA GLY A 126 -9.37 12.53 -7.90
C GLY A 126 -8.14 13.11 -7.23
N ASN A 127 -8.36 13.70 -6.05
CA ASN A 127 -7.33 14.35 -5.26
C ASN A 127 -7.63 14.26 -3.77
N GLY A 128 -6.64 14.66 -2.97
CA GLY A 128 -6.81 14.65 -1.52
C GLY A 128 -5.60 15.18 -0.79
N SER A 129 -5.75 15.32 0.52
CA SER A 129 -4.68 15.70 1.40
C SER A 129 -4.89 15.18 2.82
N VAL A 130 -3.80 15.07 3.54
CA VAL A 130 -3.78 14.81 4.98
C VAL A 130 -2.85 15.81 5.66
N VAL A 131 -3.33 16.41 6.75
CA VAL A 131 -2.49 17.14 7.70
C VAL A 131 -2.15 16.19 8.84
N LEU A 132 -0.86 15.94 9.06
CA LEU A 132 -0.38 15.02 10.08
C LEU A 132 -0.36 15.69 11.47
N GLY A 133 -0.82 14.95 12.47
CA GLY A 133 -0.86 15.31 13.89
C GLY A 133 -1.33 14.11 14.71
N ASP A 134 -1.64 14.31 15.99
CA ASP A 134 -2.14 13.22 16.87
C ASP A 134 -3.38 12.54 16.30
N GLN A 135 -4.28 13.35 15.70
CA GLN A 135 -5.36 12.88 14.86
C GLN A 135 -5.17 13.46 13.45
N PRO A 136 -4.95 12.62 12.43
CA PRO A 136 -4.76 13.11 11.07
C PRO A 136 -6.07 13.68 10.50
N ASP A 137 -5.99 14.86 9.88
CA ASP A 137 -7.12 15.53 9.22
C ASP A 137 -7.10 15.20 7.72
N TRP A 138 -8.11 14.45 7.26
CA TRP A 138 -8.20 13.94 5.90
C TRP A 138 -9.24 14.70 5.08
N THR A 139 -8.85 15.13 3.89
CA THR A 139 -9.77 15.64 2.86
C THR A 139 -9.58 14.82 1.58
N LEU A 140 -10.64 14.21 1.08
CA LEU A 140 -10.62 13.36 -0.11
C LEU A 140 -11.75 13.76 -1.05
N ASN A 141 -11.42 13.99 -2.31
CA ASN A 141 -12.40 14.14 -3.39
C ASN A 141 -12.10 13.07 -4.44
N LEU A 142 -12.84 11.98 -4.36
CA LEU A 142 -12.62 10.79 -5.17
C LEU A 142 -13.87 10.48 -5.97
N GLN A 143 -13.67 10.15 -7.25
CA GLN A 143 -14.71 9.72 -8.15
C GLN A 143 -14.38 8.32 -8.66
N ALA A 144 -15.30 7.38 -8.47
CA ALA A 144 -15.22 6.08 -9.10
C ALA A 144 -15.77 6.18 -10.53
N GLY A 145 -15.03 5.65 -11.51
CA GLY A 145 -15.53 5.44 -12.87
C GLY A 145 -16.29 4.12 -12.95
N THR A 146 -15.54 3.03 -12.91
CA THR A 146 -16.08 1.67 -12.74
C THR A 146 -15.77 1.19 -11.32
N LEU A 147 -16.74 0.56 -10.66
CA LEU A 147 -16.52 -0.05 -9.35
C LEU A 147 -16.97 -1.51 -9.37
N ASN A 148 -16.00 -2.42 -9.44
CA ASN A 148 -16.21 -3.86 -9.46
C ASN A 148 -16.14 -4.43 -8.03
N LEU A 149 -17.26 -4.34 -7.31
CA LEU A 149 -17.34 -4.74 -5.90
C LEU A 149 -17.11 -6.24 -5.67
N ASP A 150 -17.52 -7.09 -6.61
CA ASP A 150 -17.31 -8.55 -6.52
C ASP A 150 -15.82 -8.91 -6.50
N SER A 151 -15.00 -8.12 -7.19
CA SER A 151 -13.55 -8.30 -7.25
C SER A 151 -12.77 -7.61 -6.13
N LEU A 152 -13.43 -6.71 -5.37
CA LEU A 152 -12.78 -5.90 -4.33
C LEU A 152 -13.14 -6.39 -2.92
N LEU A 153 -14.32 -6.97 -2.75
CA LEU A 153 -14.82 -7.39 -1.45
C LEU A 153 -14.61 -8.88 -1.27
N SER A 154 -14.12 -9.29 -0.10
CA SER A 154 -14.17 -10.69 0.28
C SER A 154 -15.64 -11.06 0.51
N HIS A 155 -16.15 -12.04 -0.23
CA HIS A 155 -17.42 -12.66 0.14
C HIS A 155 -17.19 -13.46 1.41
N ALA A 156 -17.68 -12.96 2.54
CA ALA A 156 -17.95 -13.85 3.66
C ALA A 156 -18.97 -14.87 3.14
N SER A 157 -18.59 -16.14 3.05
CA SER A 157 -19.58 -17.21 2.89
C SER A 157 -20.60 -16.96 3.98
N ALA A 158 -21.84 -16.58 3.61
CA ALA A 158 -22.94 -16.57 4.56
C ALA A 158 -22.90 -17.94 5.22
N SER A 159 -22.58 -17.97 6.51
CA SER A 159 -22.60 -19.21 7.27
C SER A 159 -24.02 -19.71 7.13
N GLY A 160 -24.19 -20.72 6.28
CA GLY A 160 -25.46 -21.36 6.04
C GLY A 160 -25.84 -22.08 7.31
N ASP A 161 -26.46 -21.37 8.23
CA ASP A 161 -27.20 -21.96 9.32
C ASP A 161 -28.51 -22.53 8.75
N ASN A 162 -28.35 -23.55 7.90
CA ASN A 162 -29.40 -24.49 7.56
C ASN A 162 -28.93 -25.84 8.05
N SER A 163 -29.07 -26.00 9.37
CA SER A 163 -29.18 -27.29 10.02
C SER A 163 -30.28 -28.11 9.34
N VAL A 164 -29.90 -28.96 8.38
CA VAL A 164 -30.71 -30.12 7.99
C VAL A 164 -29.85 -31.36 8.17
N ASN A 165 -30.19 -32.11 9.22
CA ASN A 165 -29.67 -33.44 9.53
C ASN A 165 -29.65 -34.34 8.29
N GLN A 166 -28.48 -34.81 7.88
CA GLN A 166 -28.32 -36.11 7.24
C GLN A 166 -27.16 -36.85 7.90
N GLN A 167 -27.52 -37.77 8.79
CA GLN A 167 -26.65 -38.84 9.26
C GLN A 167 -26.22 -39.69 8.06
N GLY A 168 -24.90 -39.88 7.88
CA GLY A 168 -24.40 -40.81 6.87
C GLY A 168 -22.89 -40.77 6.64
N GLN A 169 -22.15 -41.54 7.46
CA GLN A 169 -20.87 -42.19 7.14
C GLN A 169 -19.57 -41.36 7.11
N SER A 170 -18.86 -41.44 8.24
CA SER A 170 -17.48 -41.96 8.36
C SER A 170 -16.42 -41.53 7.34
N GLN A 171 -15.49 -40.66 7.76
CA GLN A 171 -14.05 -40.98 7.68
C GLN A 171 -13.22 -40.07 8.59
N ASN A 172 -12.58 -40.72 9.57
CA ASN A 172 -11.59 -40.19 10.50
C ASN A 172 -10.51 -39.36 9.79
N ARG A 173 -10.33 -38.10 10.20
CA ARG A 173 -9.02 -37.44 10.15
C ARG A 173 -8.59 -37.11 11.57
N GLN A 174 -7.83 -38.04 12.16
CA GLN A 174 -7.07 -37.81 13.39
C GLN A 174 -6.06 -36.69 13.16
N LEU A 175 -6.26 -35.55 13.82
CA LEU A 175 -5.25 -34.51 13.96
C LEU A 175 -4.21 -34.99 14.98
N ARG A 176 -2.94 -35.06 14.57
CA ARG A 176 -1.84 -35.34 15.50
C ARG A 176 -1.29 -34.03 16.07
N PRO A 177 -0.99 -33.96 17.38
CA PRO A 177 -0.25 -32.82 17.93
C PRO A 177 1.23 -32.91 17.55
N VAL A 178 1.87 -31.76 17.35
CA VAL A 178 3.32 -31.64 17.19
C VAL A 178 3.86 -31.02 18.48
N ILE A 179 4.79 -31.70 19.15
CA ILE A 179 5.59 -31.14 20.24
C ILE A 179 6.98 -30.87 19.64
N ALA A 180 7.40 -29.61 19.67
CA ALA A 180 8.76 -29.24 19.29
C ALA A 180 9.73 -29.53 20.46
N GLY A 181 10.90 -30.07 20.13
CA GLY A 181 12.06 -30.14 21.01
C GLY A 181 13.13 -29.17 20.54
#